data_AF-A0A7N4PCP9-F1
#
_entry.id   AF-A0A7N4PCP9-F1
#
_cell.length_a   1.000
_cell.length_b   1.000
_cell.length_c   1.000
_cell.angle_alpha   90.00
_cell.angle_beta   90.00
_cell.angle_gamma   90.00
#
_symmetry.space_group_name_H-M   'P 1'
#
loop_
_entity.id
_entity.type
_entity.pdbx_description
1 polymer ?
#
loop_
_entity_poly.entity_id
_entity_poly.type
_entity_poly.pdbx_seq_one_letter_code
_entity_poly.pdbx_strand_id
1 'polypeptide(L)'
;MVRKRKLSSENSATSSWKKSHKRGMRGDTVNVRRSVRVKTKVPWMPPGKASVRHLGCKWENPPHCLDITPPSSEKLVSVMRLSDLSTEDEDSGHCKTNHYDKKMDSLLNSVGCLKSEVKMQKGERQMAKRFLEERKEELEEVAHELAETEHENTMLRQNIERIKEEKDFTVLQKRHLQQEKECLMSKLVEAEMDGAAAAKQVMALKDTIGKLKSEKHMTCTDINTLTRQKELLLQKLSTFEETNRTLRDLLKEQHSKEDSEKLMEQQGNLLKRLAEADSEKARLLLLLQDKDKEVEELLQEIQCEKAQAKTASELSKTMESMRGHLQTQLRSKEAENSRLVIQIKNLERSGSQHKAEMEAIMEQLKDLKQKGDRDKEALKKAIRAQQERAERSEEYAEQLHVQLADKDLYVAEALSTLESWRSRYNQVVKDKGDLELEIIVLNDRVTDLVSQQHALEEKMREDRDNLVERLHRQTAEYSAFKLENERLKASITPVEDRLSQAQIEVQQLKVSVKNYEGMIDNYKSQVMKTRMEADEVATQLERCDKENKILKDEMNKEIESARKQFQAQLTDLQQLPEILKITEAKLAECQDQLQGYERKNVDLTAIIADLRTRVRDWQKGSHDLTRTASRIPR
;
A
#
# COMPACT_ATOMS: atom_id res chain seq x y z
N MET A 1 43.88 34.15 -39.30
CA MET A 1 44.89 34.11 -38.21
C MET A 1 44.37 34.96 -37.05
N VAL A 2 44.45 34.45 -35.80
CA VAL A 2 44.27 35.16 -34.50
C VAL A 2 42.84 35.72 -34.26
N ARG A 3 41.92 35.13 -33.48
CA ARG A 3 41.89 34.54 -32.12
C ARG A 3 42.15 35.54 -30.98
N LYS A 4 41.20 35.56 -30.03
CA LYS A 4 41.22 35.97 -28.59
C LYS A 4 40.52 37.30 -28.28
N ARG A 5 39.39 37.26 -27.53
CA ARG A 5 39.24 37.07 -26.05
C ARG A 5 39.60 38.37 -25.32
N LYS A 6 38.96 38.82 -24.24
CA LYS A 6 37.83 38.42 -23.37
C LYS A 6 37.85 39.46 -22.22
N LEU A 7 36.82 39.48 -21.37
CA LEU A 7 36.85 39.91 -19.94
C LEU A 7 36.94 41.43 -19.70
N SER A 8 36.37 42.05 -18.65
CA SER A 8 35.38 41.77 -17.59
C SER A 8 35.61 42.85 -16.52
N SER A 9 34.56 43.33 -15.83
CA SER A 9 34.53 44.04 -14.52
C SER A 9 33.34 45.01 -14.58
N GLU A 10 32.22 44.89 -13.86
CA GLU A 10 31.91 44.53 -12.46
C GLU A 10 32.50 45.47 -11.39
N ASN A 11 31.62 46.31 -10.82
CA ASN A 11 31.39 46.63 -9.39
C ASN A 11 30.41 47.84 -9.32
N SER A 12 29.18 47.80 -8.80
CA SER A 12 28.60 47.41 -7.48
C SER A 12 28.54 48.56 -6.46
N ALA A 13 27.31 48.90 -6.02
CA ALA A 13 26.86 49.36 -4.67
C ALA A 13 25.68 50.37 -4.76
N THR A 14 24.40 49.98 -4.57
CA THR A 14 23.55 50.06 -3.33
C THR A 14 23.19 51.51 -2.91
N SER A 15 21.96 51.94 -2.57
CA SER A 15 20.86 51.31 -1.80
C SER A 15 19.58 52.21 -1.73
N SER A 16 18.45 51.57 -1.32
CA SER A 16 17.20 52.09 -0.68
C SER A 16 16.04 52.52 -1.62
N TRP A 17 14.88 51.83 -1.68
CA TRP A 17 13.75 51.57 -0.73
C TRP A 17 12.67 52.66 -0.68
N LYS A 18 11.49 52.49 -1.31
CA LYS A 18 10.24 51.91 -0.74
C LYS A 18 8.97 52.26 -1.54
N LYS A 19 8.04 51.28 -1.50
CA LYS A 19 6.69 51.18 -2.08
C LYS A 19 5.62 52.06 -1.39
N SER A 20 4.59 52.39 -2.16
CA SER A 20 3.26 52.95 -1.78
C SER A 20 2.35 52.75 -3.01
N HIS A 21 1.07 52.37 -3.03
CA HIS A 21 0.03 52.17 -2.01
C HIS A 21 -1.06 51.21 -2.57
N LYS A 22 -1.67 50.40 -1.69
CA LYS A 22 -2.91 49.62 -1.94
C LYS A 22 -3.75 49.69 -0.64
N ARG A 23 -5.00 50.16 -0.73
CA ARG A 23 -6.15 50.04 0.22
C ARG A 23 -7.35 50.66 -0.52
N GLY A 24 -8.57 50.14 -0.61
CA GLY A 24 -9.28 49.13 0.17
C GLY A 24 -10.18 49.79 1.21
N MET A 25 -11.51 49.81 1.02
CA MET A 25 -12.50 49.90 2.11
C MET A 25 -13.88 49.37 1.73
N ARG A 26 -14.48 48.67 2.70
CA ARG A 26 -15.81 48.05 2.73
C ARG A 26 -16.89 49.08 3.05
N GLY A 27 -18.14 48.68 2.81
CA GLY A 27 -19.35 49.48 3.00
C GLY A 27 -19.77 49.73 4.44
N ASP A 28 -20.92 50.40 4.55
CA ASP A 28 -21.63 50.67 5.80
C ASP A 28 -23.14 50.72 5.56
N THR A 29 -23.87 50.32 6.59
CA THR A 29 -25.31 50.06 6.66
C THR A 29 -26.07 51.14 7.43
N VAL A 30 -27.35 51.34 7.05
CA VAL A 30 -28.52 51.67 7.90
C VAL A 30 -28.87 53.17 8.18
N ASN A 31 -30.00 53.61 7.57
CA ASN A 31 -31.28 54.07 8.19
C ASN A 31 -31.96 55.38 7.68
N VAL A 32 -33.26 55.22 7.34
CA VAL A 32 -34.44 56.06 7.72
C VAL A 32 -34.85 57.28 6.83
N ARG A 33 -35.84 57.08 5.94
CA ARG A 33 -37.22 57.68 5.98
C ARG A 33 -38.02 57.54 4.64
N ARG A 34 -39.10 56.75 4.73
CA ARG A 34 -40.51 56.99 4.34
C ARG A 34 -40.89 57.63 2.98
N SER A 35 -41.64 56.84 2.20
CA SER A 35 -42.81 57.11 1.32
C SER A 35 -42.79 58.27 0.29
N VAL A 36 -43.20 57.97 -0.95
CA VAL A 36 -44.59 58.18 -1.45
C VAL A 36 -44.69 57.73 -2.93
N ARG A 37 -45.83 57.12 -3.23
CA ARG A 37 -46.31 56.57 -4.51
C ARG A 37 -46.58 57.70 -5.53
N VAL A 38 -46.11 57.58 -6.78
CA VAL A 38 -46.53 58.48 -7.88
C VAL A 38 -47.31 57.69 -8.93
N LYS A 39 -48.58 58.07 -9.10
CA LYS A 39 -49.48 57.66 -10.19
C LYS A 39 -49.25 58.59 -11.38
N THR A 40 -49.22 58.01 -12.58
CA THR A 40 -49.31 58.70 -13.87
C THR A 40 -50.67 59.41 -14.00
N LYS A 41 -50.65 60.69 -14.37
CA LYS A 41 -51.84 61.52 -14.63
C LYS A 41 -51.79 62.06 -16.06
N VAL A 42 -52.92 61.90 -16.74
CA VAL A 42 -53.26 62.43 -18.07
C VAL A 42 -53.28 63.97 -18.05
N PRO A 43 -52.95 64.67 -19.16
CA PRO A 43 -53.01 66.13 -19.22
C PRO A 43 -54.42 66.68 -19.46
N TRP A 44 -54.61 67.88 -18.92
CA TRP A 44 -55.83 68.69 -18.81
C TRP A 44 -55.81 69.84 -19.84
N MET A 45 -56.99 70.25 -20.33
CA MET A 45 -57.24 71.43 -21.19
C MET A 45 -57.44 72.73 -20.38
N PRO A 46 -57.16 73.93 -20.96
CA PRO A 46 -57.77 75.18 -20.49
C PRO A 46 -58.39 76.03 -21.65
N PRO A 47 -58.98 77.23 -21.42
CA PRO A 47 -60.42 77.44 -21.32
C PRO A 47 -60.97 78.46 -22.36
N GLY A 48 -62.30 78.55 -22.48
CA GLY A 48 -62.96 79.32 -23.53
C GLY A 48 -63.54 80.70 -23.18
N LYS A 49 -64.07 81.31 -24.26
CA LYS A 49 -65.25 82.20 -24.42
C LYS A 49 -65.15 83.71 -24.15
N ALA A 50 -65.53 84.47 -25.19
CA ALA A 50 -66.48 85.61 -25.25
C ALA A 50 -66.24 86.40 -26.56
N SER A 51 -67.17 87.05 -27.29
CA SER A 51 -68.61 87.29 -27.15
C SER A 51 -69.07 88.32 -28.24
N VAL A 52 -70.30 88.16 -28.76
CA VAL A 52 -71.29 89.19 -29.23
C VAL A 52 -71.18 89.77 -30.67
N ARG A 53 -72.07 89.38 -31.62
CA ARG A 53 -73.47 89.82 -31.98
C ARG A 53 -73.44 90.90 -33.12
N HIS A 54 -74.37 91.06 -34.08
CA HIS A 54 -75.74 90.56 -34.33
C HIS A 54 -76.25 90.96 -35.76
N LEU A 55 -77.20 90.17 -36.32
CA LEU A 55 -78.42 90.50 -37.13
C LEU A 55 -78.27 91.13 -38.54
N GLY A 56 -79.02 90.77 -39.60
CA GLY A 56 -80.17 89.86 -39.87
C GLY A 56 -80.38 89.81 -41.41
N CYS A 57 -81.02 88.82 -42.06
CA CYS A 57 -82.47 88.60 -42.19
C CYS A 57 -82.75 87.37 -43.10
N LYS A 58 -83.58 86.40 -42.65
CA LYS A 58 -84.90 85.93 -43.20
C LYS A 58 -84.89 84.90 -44.36
N TRP A 59 -85.20 83.61 -44.11
CA TRP A 59 -86.50 82.84 -44.28
C TRP A 59 -86.68 82.30 -45.74
N GLU A 60 -87.12 81.07 -46.11
CA GLU A 60 -88.04 80.07 -45.50
C GLU A 60 -88.06 78.67 -46.26
N ASN A 61 -88.02 77.55 -45.49
CA ASN A 61 -88.61 76.17 -45.63
C ASN A 61 -88.43 75.23 -46.87
N PRO A 62 -88.72 73.88 -46.80
CA PRO A 62 -89.01 72.94 -45.66
C PRO A 62 -88.24 71.56 -45.67
N PRO A 63 -88.30 70.73 -44.59
CA PRO A 63 -87.67 69.39 -44.52
C PRO A 63 -88.66 68.19 -44.50
N HIS A 64 -88.30 67.07 -45.16
CA HIS A 64 -89.05 65.80 -45.13
C HIS A 64 -88.40 64.76 -44.19
N CYS A 65 -89.19 64.25 -43.24
CA CYS A 65 -88.94 63.02 -42.47
C CYS A 65 -89.24 61.78 -43.33
N LEU A 66 -88.46 60.71 -43.16
CA LEU A 66 -88.81 59.37 -43.64
C LEU A 66 -88.82 58.38 -42.46
N ASP A 67 -90.01 57.85 -42.20
CA ASP A 67 -90.33 56.72 -41.33
C ASP A 67 -89.79 55.42 -41.91
N ILE A 68 -89.16 54.58 -41.06
CA ILE A 68 -88.82 53.20 -41.39
C ILE A 68 -89.89 52.30 -40.75
N THR A 69 -90.82 51.82 -41.58
CA THR A 69 -91.80 50.78 -41.22
C THR A 69 -91.16 49.39 -41.34
N PRO A 70 -91.36 48.46 -40.37
CA PRO A 70 -90.84 47.09 -40.45
C PRO A 70 -91.83 46.14 -41.15
N PRO A 71 -91.39 45.16 -41.97
CA PRO A 71 -92.27 44.08 -42.42
C PRO A 71 -92.23 42.87 -41.48
N SER A 72 -93.40 42.61 -40.91
CA SER A 72 -94.07 41.35 -40.53
C SER A 72 -93.27 40.06 -40.27
N SER A 73 -93.49 39.55 -39.05
CA SER A 73 -93.30 38.17 -38.59
C SER A 73 -94.33 37.21 -39.20
N GLU A 74 -93.87 36.11 -39.81
CA GLU A 74 -94.59 34.82 -39.80
C GLU A 74 -93.70 33.66 -40.27
N LYS A 75 -93.21 32.85 -39.30
CA LYS A 75 -93.07 31.37 -39.30
C LYS A 75 -91.87 30.88 -38.47
N LEU A 76 -92.21 30.44 -37.26
CA LEU A 76 -91.74 29.21 -36.58
C LEU A 76 -90.27 29.11 -36.10
N VAL A 77 -90.08 29.54 -34.86
CA VAL A 77 -89.54 28.76 -33.72
C VAL A 77 -88.72 27.50 -34.04
N SER A 78 -87.45 27.50 -33.61
CA SER A 78 -86.86 26.36 -32.88
C SER A 78 -85.65 26.79 -32.03
N VAL A 79 -85.84 26.67 -30.72
CA VAL A 79 -84.86 26.85 -29.65
C VAL A 79 -83.96 25.60 -29.59
N MET A 80 -82.65 25.75 -29.78
CA MET A 80 -81.69 24.66 -29.56
C MET A 80 -81.49 24.44 -28.05
N ARG A 81 -81.79 23.22 -27.58
CA ARG A 81 -81.60 22.80 -26.18
C ARG A 81 -80.22 22.18 -25.99
N LEU A 82 -79.71 22.26 -24.77
CA LEU A 82 -78.39 21.80 -24.31
C LEU A 82 -78.24 20.25 -24.25
N SER A 83 -78.90 19.50 -25.14
CA SER A 83 -78.89 18.03 -25.16
C SER A 83 -78.21 17.42 -26.39
N ASP A 84 -77.63 18.25 -27.27
CA ASP A 84 -77.05 17.79 -28.55
C ASP A 84 -75.53 17.49 -28.50
N LEU A 85 -74.95 17.31 -27.31
CA LEU A 85 -73.54 16.95 -27.16
C LEU A 85 -73.39 15.63 -26.38
N SER A 86 -73.62 14.51 -27.08
CA SER A 86 -73.17 13.18 -26.64
C SER A 86 -71.91 12.81 -27.41
N THR A 87 -70.81 12.65 -26.66
CA THR A 87 -69.50 12.19 -27.10
C THR A 87 -69.43 10.67 -27.02
N GLU A 88 -69.62 9.97 -28.14
CA GLU A 88 -69.08 8.62 -28.35
C GLU A 88 -68.63 8.47 -29.82
N ASP A 89 -67.55 7.70 -29.99
CA ASP A 89 -66.95 7.17 -31.22
C ASP A 89 -65.97 8.03 -32.03
N GLU A 90 -64.72 7.97 -31.59
CA GLU A 90 -63.46 8.21 -32.32
C GLU A 90 -63.23 7.16 -33.43
N ASP A 91 -64.14 7.04 -34.41
CA ASP A 91 -63.89 6.23 -35.62
C ASP A 91 -64.66 6.69 -36.89
N SER A 92 -65.12 7.95 -36.93
CA SER A 92 -65.85 8.52 -38.10
C SER A 92 -65.29 9.83 -38.67
N GLY A 93 -64.06 10.19 -38.30
CA GLY A 93 -63.42 11.48 -38.67
C GLY A 93 -63.19 11.68 -40.17
N HIS A 94 -62.96 10.62 -40.96
CA HIS A 94 -62.62 10.78 -42.38
C HIS A 94 -63.82 11.00 -43.32
N CYS A 95 -65.03 10.55 -42.95
CA CYS A 95 -66.22 10.74 -43.79
C CYS A 95 -66.92 12.10 -43.56
N LYS A 96 -66.81 12.71 -42.37
CA LYS A 96 -67.41 14.02 -42.08
C LYS A 96 -66.59 15.17 -42.70
N THR A 97 -65.26 15.11 -42.65
CA THR A 97 -64.37 16.10 -43.27
C THR A 97 -64.60 16.22 -44.78
N ASN A 98 -64.71 15.09 -45.47
CA ASN A 98 -64.97 15.05 -46.92
C ASN A 98 -66.38 15.56 -47.31
N HIS A 99 -67.35 15.52 -46.38
CA HIS A 99 -68.67 16.13 -46.58
C HIS A 99 -68.64 17.65 -46.40
N TYR A 100 -67.87 18.17 -45.43
CA TYR A 100 -67.69 19.61 -45.24
C TYR A 100 -66.87 20.25 -46.36
N ASP A 101 -65.86 19.59 -46.88
CA ASP A 101 -65.07 20.08 -48.02
C ASP A 101 -65.93 20.20 -49.29
N LYS A 102 -66.71 19.16 -49.62
CA LYS A 102 -67.65 19.21 -50.76
C LYS A 102 -68.73 20.28 -50.57
N LYS A 103 -69.16 20.53 -49.34
CA LYS A 103 -70.14 21.58 -49.02
C LYS A 103 -69.52 22.97 -49.11
N MET A 104 -68.26 23.13 -48.71
CA MET A 104 -67.49 24.36 -48.90
C MET A 104 -67.26 24.62 -50.39
N ASP A 105 -66.85 23.64 -51.18
CA ASP A 105 -66.65 23.80 -52.62
C ASP A 105 -67.94 24.16 -53.35
N SER A 106 -69.06 23.53 -52.98
CA SER A 106 -70.38 23.85 -53.53
C SER A 106 -70.83 25.27 -53.15
N LEU A 107 -70.60 25.70 -51.91
CA LEU A 107 -70.88 27.07 -51.47
C LEU A 107 -69.94 28.08 -52.13
N LEU A 108 -68.66 27.75 -52.32
CA LEU A 108 -67.68 28.62 -52.95
C LEU A 108 -68.02 28.83 -54.43
N ASN A 109 -68.44 27.78 -55.13
CA ASN A 109 -68.94 27.87 -56.50
C ASN A 109 -70.25 28.67 -56.58
N SER A 110 -71.19 28.44 -55.66
CA SER A 110 -72.45 29.20 -55.61
C SER A 110 -72.21 30.70 -55.33
N VAL A 111 -71.29 31.03 -54.42
CA VAL A 111 -70.86 32.41 -54.14
C VAL A 111 -70.09 32.99 -55.33
N GLY A 112 -69.30 32.18 -56.04
CA GLY A 112 -68.65 32.55 -57.29
C GLY A 112 -69.65 32.97 -58.37
N CYS A 113 -70.68 32.15 -58.60
CA CYS A 113 -71.76 32.44 -59.55
C CYS A 113 -72.55 33.69 -59.15
N LEU A 114 -72.95 33.81 -57.87
CA LEU A 114 -73.66 34.99 -57.37
C LEU A 114 -72.81 36.26 -57.47
N LYS A 115 -71.49 36.17 -57.27
CA LYS A 115 -70.57 37.30 -57.42
C LYS A 115 -70.43 37.74 -58.87
N SER A 116 -70.40 36.80 -59.82
CA SER A 116 -70.42 37.14 -61.25
C SER A 116 -71.76 37.75 -61.66
N GLU A 117 -72.88 37.24 -61.15
CA GLU A 117 -74.22 37.74 -61.47
C GLU A 117 -74.45 39.15 -60.93
N VAL A 118 -74.05 39.44 -59.68
CA VAL A 118 -74.09 40.80 -59.12
C VAL A 118 -73.19 41.76 -59.91
N LYS A 119 -72.06 41.29 -60.43
CA LYS A 119 -71.17 42.10 -61.28
C LYS A 119 -71.82 42.42 -62.63
N MET A 120 -72.48 41.45 -63.25
CA MET A 120 -73.24 41.65 -64.49
C MET A 120 -74.43 42.60 -64.28
N GLN A 121 -75.22 42.38 -63.23
CA GLN A 121 -76.39 43.21 -62.92
C GLN A 121 -76.00 44.66 -62.57
N LYS A 122 -74.82 44.87 -61.96
CA LYS A 122 -74.26 46.22 -61.74
C LYS A 122 -73.82 46.87 -63.06
N GLY A 123 -73.27 46.09 -63.99
CA GLY A 123 -72.92 46.54 -65.35
C GLY A 123 -74.16 46.96 -66.15
N GLU A 124 -75.21 46.14 -66.14
CA GLU A 124 -76.48 46.42 -66.82
C GLU A 124 -77.18 47.67 -66.26
N ARG A 125 -77.21 47.83 -64.93
CA ARG A 125 -77.76 49.05 -64.29
C ARG A 125 -76.97 50.31 -64.67
N GLN A 126 -75.66 50.22 -64.83
CA GLN A 126 -74.84 51.36 -65.28
C GLN A 126 -75.04 51.70 -66.76
N MET A 127 -75.35 50.71 -67.60
CA MET A 127 -75.69 50.92 -69.01
C MET A 127 -77.07 51.56 -69.15
N ALA A 128 -78.08 51.04 -68.43
CA ALA A 128 -79.42 51.61 -68.42
C ALA A 128 -79.45 53.06 -67.88
N LYS A 129 -78.63 53.35 -66.85
CA LYS A 129 -78.50 54.72 -66.33
C LYS A 129 -77.89 55.68 -67.35
N ARG A 130 -76.88 55.25 -68.11
CA ARG A 130 -76.28 56.08 -69.17
C ARG A 130 -77.26 56.34 -70.32
N PHE A 131 -77.98 55.31 -70.74
CA PHE A 131 -78.98 55.45 -71.81
C PHE A 131 -80.12 56.42 -71.43
N LEU A 132 -80.57 56.41 -70.17
CA LEU A 132 -81.58 57.35 -69.71
C LEU A 132 -81.08 58.79 -69.63
N GLU A 133 -79.81 59.01 -69.28
CA GLU A 133 -79.24 60.36 -69.27
C GLU A 133 -79.09 60.90 -70.70
N GLU A 134 -78.65 60.07 -71.64
CA GLU A 134 -78.53 60.44 -73.06
C GLU A 134 -79.90 60.82 -73.65
N ARG A 135 -80.97 60.06 -73.35
CA ARG A 135 -82.34 60.40 -73.76
C ARG A 135 -82.85 61.70 -73.14
N LYS A 136 -82.38 62.04 -71.95
CA LYS A 136 -82.76 63.28 -71.25
C LYS A 136 -82.03 64.49 -71.85
N GLU A 137 -80.74 64.35 -72.15
CA GLU A 137 -79.96 65.37 -72.86
C GLU A 137 -80.55 65.67 -74.25
N GLU A 138 -80.92 64.64 -75.03
CA GLU A 138 -81.59 64.82 -76.33
C GLU A 138 -82.92 65.62 -76.22
N LEU A 139 -83.70 65.39 -75.16
CA LEU A 139 -84.96 66.12 -74.94
C LEU A 139 -84.75 67.57 -74.52
N GLU A 140 -83.71 67.84 -73.71
CA GLU A 140 -83.35 69.19 -73.30
C GLU A 140 -82.84 70.03 -74.50
N GLU A 141 -82.11 69.41 -75.43
CA GLU A 141 -81.65 70.04 -76.68
C GLU A 141 -82.84 70.44 -77.57
N VAL A 142 -83.77 69.52 -77.84
CA VAL A 142 -84.97 69.81 -78.66
C VAL A 142 -85.85 70.90 -78.03
N ALA A 143 -85.96 70.93 -76.70
CA ALA A 143 -86.69 71.97 -76.01
C ALA A 143 -86.03 73.35 -76.14
N HIS A 144 -84.70 73.38 -76.16
CA HIS A 144 -83.95 74.63 -76.36
C HIS A 144 -84.10 75.16 -77.79
N GLU A 145 -83.95 74.29 -78.79
CA GLU A 145 -84.14 74.66 -80.21
C GLU A 145 -85.54 75.22 -80.47
N LEU A 146 -86.59 74.60 -79.91
CA LEU A 146 -87.96 75.09 -80.08
C LEU A 146 -88.13 76.50 -79.51
N ALA A 147 -87.59 76.78 -78.32
CA ALA A 147 -87.66 78.10 -77.69
C ALA A 147 -86.94 79.18 -78.52
N GLU A 148 -85.80 78.83 -79.14
CA GLU A 148 -85.10 79.72 -80.06
C GLU A 148 -85.94 80.02 -81.30
N THR A 149 -86.56 79.01 -81.92
CA THR A 149 -87.41 79.23 -83.11
C THR A 149 -88.67 80.07 -82.82
N GLU A 150 -89.27 79.94 -81.63
CA GLU A 150 -90.41 80.77 -81.22
C GLU A 150 -90.00 82.24 -81.02
N HIS A 151 -88.82 82.47 -80.44
CA HIS A 151 -88.28 83.81 -80.26
C HIS A 151 -88.04 84.50 -81.62
N GLU A 152 -87.43 83.80 -82.57
CA GLU A 152 -87.20 84.32 -83.93
C GLU A 152 -88.50 84.67 -84.65
N ASN A 153 -89.54 83.83 -84.55
CA ASN A 153 -90.84 84.10 -85.18
C ASN A 153 -91.48 85.39 -84.65
N THR A 154 -91.33 85.64 -83.35
CA THR A 154 -91.86 86.83 -82.68
C THR A 154 -91.16 88.10 -83.17
N MET A 155 -89.83 88.06 -83.30
CA MET A 155 -89.03 89.18 -83.80
C MET A 155 -89.33 89.51 -85.27
N LEU A 156 -89.55 88.49 -86.11
CA LEU A 156 -89.91 88.69 -87.52
C LEU A 156 -91.26 89.41 -87.68
N ARG A 157 -92.26 89.08 -86.85
CA ARG A 157 -93.56 89.75 -86.88
C ARG A 157 -93.44 91.25 -86.57
N GLN A 158 -92.65 91.60 -85.55
CA GLN A 158 -92.42 93.01 -85.19
C GLN A 158 -91.68 93.80 -86.28
N ASN A 159 -90.74 93.16 -86.98
CA ASN A 159 -90.03 93.80 -88.10
C ASN A 159 -90.97 94.08 -89.29
N ILE A 160 -91.90 93.19 -89.59
CA ILE A 160 -92.88 93.39 -90.67
C ILE A 160 -93.81 94.58 -90.36
N GLU A 161 -94.18 94.80 -89.10
CA GLU A 161 -95.01 95.93 -88.68
C GLU A 161 -94.31 97.26 -88.93
N ARG A 162 -93.05 97.41 -88.47
CA ARG A 162 -92.25 98.63 -88.65
C ARG A 162 -92.08 99.03 -90.12
N ILE A 163 -91.82 98.05 -90.99
CA ILE A 163 -91.65 98.30 -92.43
C ILE A 163 -92.94 98.87 -93.05
N LYS A 164 -94.12 98.47 -92.58
CA LYS A 164 -95.39 99.01 -93.09
C LYS A 164 -95.58 100.48 -92.72
N GLU A 165 -95.27 100.84 -91.48
CA GLU A 165 -95.40 102.21 -90.97
C GLU A 165 -94.46 103.19 -91.70
N GLU A 166 -93.20 102.81 -91.92
CA GLU A 166 -92.22 103.62 -92.66
C GLU A 166 -92.65 103.89 -94.11
N LYS A 167 -93.24 102.88 -94.76
CA LYS A 167 -93.74 103.00 -96.13
C LYS A 167 -94.89 104.01 -96.21
N ASP A 168 -95.83 103.98 -95.28
CA ASP A 168 -96.99 104.87 -95.28
C ASP A 168 -96.59 106.34 -95.01
N PHE A 169 -95.60 106.57 -94.13
CA PHE A 169 -95.02 107.90 -93.91
C PHE A 169 -94.35 108.46 -95.17
N THR A 170 -93.59 107.63 -95.89
CA THR A 170 -92.92 108.03 -97.14
C THR A 170 -93.91 108.45 -98.23
N VAL A 171 -95.06 107.78 -98.33
CA VAL A 171 -96.10 108.12 -99.30
C VAL A 171 -96.74 109.47 -98.99
N LEU A 172 -97.00 109.77 -97.72
CA LEU A 172 -97.54 111.05 -97.27
C LEU A 172 -96.58 112.21 -97.58
N GLN A 173 -95.28 112.04 -97.28
CA GLN A 173 -94.26 113.05 -97.55
C GLN A 173 -94.16 113.39 -99.04
N LYS A 174 -94.16 112.37 -99.92
CA LYS A 174 -94.13 112.58 -101.38
C LYS A 174 -95.35 113.35 -101.88
N ARG A 175 -96.54 113.07 -101.35
CA ARG A 175 -97.77 113.78 -101.72
C ARG A 175 -97.70 115.26 -101.33
N HIS A 176 -97.18 115.57 -100.14
CA HIS A 176 -97.03 116.94 -99.67
C HIS A 176 -96.07 117.76 -100.56
N LEU A 177 -94.88 117.22 -100.85
CA LEU A 177 -93.90 117.88 -101.74
C LEU A 177 -94.46 118.13 -103.14
N GLN A 178 -95.24 117.18 -103.68
CA GLN A 178 -95.89 117.34 -104.97
C GLN A 178 -96.91 118.49 -104.96
N GLN A 179 -97.70 118.63 -103.89
CA GLN A 179 -98.66 119.73 -103.73
C GLN A 179 -97.97 121.10 -103.65
N GLU A 180 -96.88 121.22 -102.90
CA GLU A 180 -96.12 122.48 -102.82
C GLU A 180 -95.53 122.88 -104.18
N LYS A 181 -94.97 121.91 -104.92
CA LYS A 181 -94.45 122.13 -106.27
C LYS A 181 -95.55 122.61 -107.22
N GLU A 182 -96.71 121.97 -107.18
CA GLU A 182 -97.87 122.38 -107.99
C GLU A 182 -98.34 123.78 -107.62
N CYS A 183 -98.38 124.14 -106.33
CA CYS A 183 -98.73 125.47 -105.87
C CYS A 183 -97.77 126.55 -106.40
N LEU A 184 -96.46 126.32 -106.27
CA LEU A 184 -95.44 127.26 -106.73
C LEU A 184 -95.45 127.42 -108.26
N MET A 185 -95.60 126.31 -108.99
CA MET A 185 -95.74 126.32 -110.44
C MET A 185 -97.01 127.05 -110.90
N SER A 186 -98.14 126.80 -110.26
CA SER A 186 -99.40 127.50 -110.57
C SER A 186 -99.25 129.01 -110.36
N LYS A 187 -98.62 129.43 -109.27
CA LYS A 187 -98.42 130.85 -108.98
C LYS A 187 -97.42 131.51 -109.91
N LEU A 188 -96.39 130.79 -110.35
CA LEU A 188 -95.45 131.25 -111.37
C LEU A 188 -96.17 131.54 -112.69
N VAL A 189 -97.02 130.60 -113.14
CA VAL A 189 -97.80 130.76 -114.38
C VAL A 189 -98.79 131.93 -114.27
N GLU A 190 -99.46 132.09 -113.12
CA GLU A 190 -100.32 133.26 -112.88
C GLU A 190 -99.55 134.58 -112.99
N ALA A 191 -98.38 134.68 -112.36
CA ALA A 191 -97.54 135.87 -112.45
C ALA A 191 -97.05 136.14 -113.89
N GLU A 192 -96.70 135.09 -114.64
CA GLU A 192 -96.33 135.20 -116.06
C GLU A 192 -97.50 135.67 -116.92
N MET A 193 -98.70 135.13 -116.69
CA MET A 193 -99.93 135.54 -117.37
C MET A 193 -100.29 137.00 -117.07
N ASP A 194 -100.24 137.41 -115.81
CA ASP A 194 -100.51 138.79 -115.39
C ASP A 194 -99.45 139.76 -115.93
N GLY A 195 -98.18 139.35 -115.92
CA GLY A 195 -97.08 140.11 -116.51
C GLY A 195 -97.25 140.27 -118.02
N ALA A 196 -97.65 139.22 -118.73
CA ALA A 196 -97.98 139.27 -120.15
C ALA A 196 -99.22 140.14 -120.42
N ALA A 197 -100.22 140.10 -119.55
CA ALA A 197 -101.41 140.96 -119.65
C ALA A 197 -101.04 142.44 -119.43
N ALA A 198 -100.20 142.75 -118.45
CA ALA A 198 -99.67 144.09 -118.23
C ALA A 198 -98.82 144.56 -119.43
N ALA A 199 -97.94 143.70 -119.97
CA ALA A 199 -97.13 144.02 -121.14
C ALA A 199 -97.97 144.28 -122.41
N LYS A 200 -99.01 143.47 -122.65
CA LYS A 200 -99.99 143.72 -123.73
C LYS A 200 -100.71 145.06 -123.53
N GLN A 201 -101.07 145.39 -122.29
CA GLN A 201 -101.73 146.65 -121.96
C GLN A 201 -100.79 147.86 -122.13
N VAL A 202 -99.48 147.71 -121.85
CA VAL A 202 -98.46 148.72 -122.17
C VAL A 202 -98.39 148.96 -123.68
N MET A 203 -98.39 147.88 -124.48
CA MET A 203 -98.40 147.99 -125.95
C MET A 203 -99.65 148.69 -126.46
N ALA A 204 -100.83 148.32 -125.94
CA ALA A 204 -102.09 148.97 -126.31
C ALA A 204 -102.11 150.47 -125.95
N LEU A 205 -101.64 150.84 -124.75
CA LEU A 205 -101.49 152.25 -124.36
C LEU A 205 -100.48 152.99 -125.24
N LYS A 206 -99.37 152.35 -125.61
CA LYS A 206 -98.37 152.92 -126.53
C LYS A 206 -98.97 153.17 -127.92
N ASP A 207 -99.78 152.25 -128.42
CA ASP A 207 -100.45 152.39 -129.72
C ASP A 207 -101.51 153.48 -129.70
N THR A 208 -102.29 153.60 -128.60
CA THR A 208 -103.25 154.70 -128.47
C THR A 208 -102.53 156.04 -128.40
N ILE A 209 -101.46 156.18 -127.61
CA ILE A 209 -100.61 157.38 -127.60
C ILE A 209 -100.03 157.66 -128.99
N GLY A 210 -99.58 156.62 -129.71
CA GLY A 210 -99.03 156.73 -131.07
C GLY A 210 -100.05 157.26 -132.07
N LYS A 211 -101.29 156.77 -132.03
CA LYS A 211 -102.41 157.28 -132.85
C LYS A 211 -102.72 158.73 -132.51
N LEU A 212 -102.87 159.04 -131.22
CA LEU A 212 -103.16 160.40 -130.74
C LEU A 212 -102.07 161.41 -131.12
N LYS A 213 -100.81 160.99 -131.21
CA LYS A 213 -99.70 161.86 -131.65
C LYS A 213 -99.83 162.30 -133.12
N SER A 214 -100.54 161.54 -133.96
CA SER A 214 -100.77 161.89 -135.38
C SER A 214 -101.98 162.78 -135.63
N GLU A 215 -102.87 162.94 -134.64
CA GLU A 215 -104.08 163.77 -134.72
C GLU A 215 -103.77 165.22 -134.29
N LYS A 216 -104.13 166.23 -135.10
CA LYS A 216 -103.78 167.64 -134.81
C LYS A 216 -104.60 168.27 -133.68
N HIS A 217 -105.77 167.73 -133.34
CA HIS A 217 -106.65 168.25 -132.28
C HIS A 217 -107.23 167.09 -131.45
N MET A 218 -106.92 167.08 -130.16
CA MET A 218 -107.39 166.06 -129.21
C MET A 218 -108.86 166.26 -128.85
N THR A 219 -109.69 165.22 -129.04
CA THR A 219 -111.10 165.25 -128.64
C THR A 219 -111.31 164.76 -127.21
N CYS A 220 -112.44 165.10 -126.59
CA CYS A 220 -112.78 164.60 -125.24
C CYS A 220 -112.86 163.05 -125.19
N THR A 221 -113.31 162.44 -126.29
CA THR A 221 -113.32 160.98 -126.47
C THR A 221 -111.91 160.38 -126.45
N ASP A 222 -110.93 161.08 -127.02
CA ASP A 222 -109.54 160.64 -127.03
C ASP A 222 -108.93 160.67 -125.63
N ILE A 223 -109.22 161.73 -124.85
CA ILE A 223 -108.78 161.85 -123.46
C ILE A 223 -109.38 160.74 -122.61
N ASN A 224 -110.69 160.47 -122.76
CA ASN A 224 -111.35 159.39 -122.02
C ASN A 224 -110.79 158.01 -122.39
N THR A 225 -110.47 157.79 -123.67
CA THR A 225 -109.87 156.54 -124.14
C THR A 225 -108.46 156.36 -123.56
N LEU A 226 -107.66 157.42 -123.53
CA LEU A 226 -106.33 157.40 -122.92
C LEU A 226 -106.38 157.17 -121.41
N THR A 227 -107.27 157.85 -120.70
CA THR A 227 -107.48 157.67 -119.25
C THR A 227 -107.89 156.25 -118.92
N ARG A 228 -108.84 155.67 -119.67
CA ARG A 228 -109.26 154.28 -119.50
C ARG A 228 -108.11 153.30 -119.77
N GLN A 229 -107.30 153.53 -120.80
CA GLN A 229 -106.13 152.69 -121.10
C GLN A 229 -105.06 152.80 -119.99
N LYS A 230 -104.88 153.98 -119.38
CA LYS A 230 -103.98 154.20 -118.23
C LYS A 230 -104.48 153.49 -116.97
N GLU A 231 -105.76 153.62 -116.63
CA GLU A 231 -106.36 152.96 -115.46
C GLU A 231 -106.29 151.45 -115.59
N LEU A 232 -106.59 150.90 -116.77
CA LEU A 232 -106.48 149.47 -117.03
C LEU A 232 -105.02 148.99 -116.93
N LEU A 233 -104.05 149.80 -117.35
CA LEU A 233 -102.63 149.49 -117.15
C LEU A 233 -102.25 149.46 -115.67
N LEU A 234 -102.67 150.45 -114.88
CA LEU A 234 -102.42 150.48 -113.44
C LEU A 234 -103.04 149.28 -112.74
N GLN A 235 -104.27 148.90 -113.12
CA GLN A 235 -104.90 147.70 -112.60
C GLN A 235 -104.10 146.44 -112.95
N LYS A 236 -103.66 146.28 -114.20
CA LYS A 236 -102.85 145.12 -114.64
C LYS A 236 -101.47 145.07 -113.99
N LEU A 237 -100.85 146.22 -113.74
CA LEU A 237 -99.60 146.30 -112.98
C LEU A 237 -99.82 145.95 -111.51
N SER A 238 -100.89 146.43 -110.88
CA SER A 238 -101.23 146.06 -109.50
C SER A 238 -101.45 144.56 -109.34
N THR A 239 -102.21 143.93 -110.26
CA THR A 239 -102.42 142.48 -110.22
C THR A 239 -101.10 141.72 -110.42
N PHE A 240 -100.25 142.17 -111.34
CA PHE A 240 -98.92 141.58 -111.54
C PHE A 240 -98.01 141.76 -110.32
N GLU A 241 -98.03 142.93 -109.66
CA GLU A 241 -97.24 143.18 -108.45
C GLU A 241 -97.69 142.29 -107.28
N GLU A 242 -99.00 142.08 -107.12
CA GLU A 242 -99.56 141.17 -106.12
C GLU A 242 -99.20 139.71 -106.41
N THR A 243 -99.35 139.24 -107.65
CA THR A 243 -98.99 137.86 -108.02
C THR A 243 -97.48 137.63 -107.96
N ASN A 244 -96.65 138.62 -108.29
CA ASN A 244 -95.20 138.55 -108.15
C ASN A 244 -94.76 138.59 -106.67
N ARG A 245 -95.41 139.41 -105.82
CA ARG A 245 -95.13 139.42 -104.37
C ARG A 245 -95.45 138.07 -103.74
N THR A 246 -96.63 137.51 -104.02
CA THR A 246 -97.01 136.18 -103.51
C THR A 246 -96.06 135.08 -104.00
N LEU A 247 -95.63 135.10 -105.26
CA LEU A 247 -94.61 134.17 -105.76
C LEU A 247 -93.27 134.31 -105.01
N ARG A 248 -92.82 135.55 -104.74
CA ARG A 248 -91.59 135.79 -103.96
C ARG A 248 -91.70 135.28 -102.53
N ASP A 249 -92.86 135.42 -101.91
CA ASP A 249 -93.09 134.91 -100.57
C ASP A 249 -93.08 133.37 -100.53
N LEU A 250 -93.70 132.70 -101.52
CA LEU A 250 -93.60 131.25 -101.68
C LEU A 250 -92.15 130.78 -101.91
N LEU A 251 -91.37 131.49 -102.73
CA LEU A 251 -89.96 131.19 -102.98
C LEU A 251 -89.10 131.37 -101.71
N LYS A 252 -89.35 132.41 -100.91
CA LYS A 252 -88.67 132.60 -99.62
C LYS A 252 -89.01 131.51 -98.62
N GLU A 253 -90.28 131.12 -98.55
CA GLU A 253 -90.73 130.03 -97.68
C GLU A 253 -90.04 128.71 -98.05
N GLN A 254 -89.98 128.39 -99.34
CA GLN A 254 -89.23 127.22 -99.84
C GLN A 254 -87.75 127.27 -99.45
N HIS A 255 -87.08 128.42 -99.62
CA HIS A 255 -85.68 128.55 -99.22
C HIS A 255 -85.47 128.40 -97.71
N SER A 256 -86.37 128.96 -96.89
CA SER A 256 -86.32 128.81 -95.43
C SER A 256 -86.53 127.37 -94.97
N LYS A 257 -87.39 126.61 -95.67
CA LYS A 257 -87.60 125.18 -95.42
C LYS A 257 -86.36 124.37 -95.80
N GLU A 258 -85.78 124.60 -96.98
CA GLU A 258 -84.53 123.95 -97.40
C GLU A 258 -83.39 124.19 -96.41
N ASP A 259 -83.23 125.42 -95.92
CA ASP A 259 -82.20 125.75 -94.92
C ASP A 259 -82.48 125.09 -93.57
N SER A 260 -83.75 125.02 -93.16
CA SER A 260 -84.17 124.27 -91.96
C SER A 260 -83.92 122.75 -92.11
N GLU A 261 -84.17 122.19 -93.29
CA GLU A 261 -83.91 120.78 -93.60
C GLU A 261 -82.41 120.48 -93.59
N LYS A 262 -81.58 121.32 -94.22
CA LYS A 262 -80.11 121.20 -94.17
C LYS A 262 -79.59 121.30 -92.74
N LEU A 263 -80.14 122.21 -91.93
CA LEU A 263 -79.76 122.34 -90.52
C LEU A 263 -80.17 121.10 -89.71
N MET A 264 -81.37 120.58 -89.93
CA MET A 264 -81.85 119.34 -89.30
C MET A 264 -81.01 118.14 -89.72
N GLU A 265 -80.60 118.06 -90.99
CA GLU A 265 -79.69 117.00 -91.48
C GLU A 265 -78.30 117.12 -90.84
N GLN A 266 -77.76 118.33 -90.72
CA GLN A 266 -76.50 118.58 -90.00
C GLN A 266 -76.60 118.20 -88.52
N GLN A 267 -77.69 118.57 -87.84
CA GLN A 267 -77.96 118.18 -86.46
C GLN A 267 -78.07 116.64 -86.34
N GLY A 268 -78.78 115.98 -87.25
CA GLY A 268 -78.87 114.52 -87.30
C GLY A 268 -77.51 113.84 -87.48
N ASN A 269 -76.67 114.36 -88.37
CA ASN A 269 -75.31 113.86 -88.60
C ASN A 269 -74.40 114.04 -87.37
N LEU A 270 -74.52 115.16 -86.65
CA LEU A 270 -73.77 115.39 -85.41
C LEU A 270 -74.23 114.46 -84.29
N LEU A 271 -75.55 114.27 -84.11
CA LEU A 271 -76.09 113.32 -83.15
C LEU A 271 -75.66 111.88 -83.45
N LYS A 272 -75.64 111.50 -84.74
CA LYS A 272 -75.15 110.18 -85.16
C LYS A 272 -73.68 109.99 -84.79
N ARG A 273 -72.82 110.96 -85.11
CA ARG A 273 -71.38 110.92 -84.73
C ARG A 273 -71.18 110.91 -83.22
N LEU A 274 -72.01 111.62 -82.46
CA LEU A 274 -71.95 111.60 -81.00
C LEU A 274 -72.32 110.21 -80.47
N ALA A 275 -73.39 109.59 -80.97
CA ALA A 275 -73.77 108.23 -80.60
C ALA A 275 -72.70 107.20 -80.99
N GLU A 276 -72.10 107.33 -82.17
CA GLU A 276 -70.96 106.51 -82.60
C GLU A 276 -69.77 106.69 -81.65
N ALA A 277 -69.42 107.91 -81.27
CA ALA A 277 -68.34 108.19 -80.31
C ALA A 277 -68.65 107.67 -78.90
N ASP A 278 -69.88 107.79 -78.43
CA ASP A 278 -70.32 107.27 -77.13
C ASP A 278 -70.30 105.74 -77.10
N SER A 279 -70.73 105.08 -78.18
CA SER A 279 -70.63 103.63 -78.30
C SER A 279 -69.18 103.15 -78.33
N GLU A 280 -68.30 103.84 -79.05
CA GLU A 280 -66.87 103.52 -79.09
C GLU A 280 -66.20 103.75 -77.73
N LYS A 281 -66.55 104.84 -77.04
CA LYS A 281 -66.09 105.09 -75.67
C LYS A 281 -66.55 103.99 -74.71
N ALA A 282 -67.81 103.55 -74.78
CA ALA A 282 -68.31 102.45 -73.95
C ALA A 282 -67.57 101.13 -74.26
N ARG A 283 -67.31 100.84 -75.53
CA ARG A 283 -66.53 99.69 -75.96
C ARG A 283 -65.09 99.73 -75.45
N LEU A 284 -64.44 100.89 -75.54
CA LEU A 284 -63.07 101.08 -75.03
C LEU A 284 -63.00 100.97 -73.51
N LEU A 285 -64.01 101.46 -72.77
CA LEU A 285 -64.08 101.31 -71.32
C LEU A 285 -64.23 99.83 -70.91
N LEU A 286 -65.06 99.06 -71.62
CA LEU A 286 -65.16 97.62 -71.41
C LEU A 286 -63.84 96.91 -71.70
N LEU A 287 -63.19 97.23 -72.83
CA LEU A 287 -61.90 96.66 -73.18
C LEU A 287 -60.83 97.00 -72.15
N LEU A 288 -60.80 98.24 -71.65
CA LEU A 288 -59.89 98.65 -70.59
C LEU A 288 -60.14 97.85 -69.31
N GLN A 289 -61.40 97.72 -68.90
CA GLN A 289 -61.77 96.93 -67.73
C GLN A 289 -61.35 95.45 -67.87
N ASP A 290 -61.50 94.87 -69.06
CA ASP A 290 -61.06 93.49 -69.30
C ASP A 290 -59.53 93.36 -69.29
N LYS A 291 -58.80 94.38 -69.79
CA LYS A 291 -57.34 94.44 -69.69
C LYS A 291 -56.87 94.65 -68.25
N ASP A 292 -57.58 95.44 -67.45
CA ASP A 292 -57.27 95.60 -66.02
C ASP A 292 -57.46 94.28 -65.27
N LYS A 293 -58.53 93.52 -65.55
CA LYS A 293 -58.72 92.16 -65.01
C LYS A 293 -57.58 91.22 -65.43
N GLU A 294 -57.19 91.22 -66.70
CA GLU A 294 -56.09 90.40 -67.20
C GLU A 294 -54.76 90.74 -66.50
N VAL A 295 -54.51 92.04 -66.23
CA VAL A 295 -53.34 92.46 -65.46
C VAL A 295 -53.42 91.98 -64.01
N GLU A 296 -54.59 92.07 -63.36
CA GLU A 296 -54.79 91.55 -62.00
C GLU A 296 -54.58 90.04 -61.93
N GLU A 297 -55.08 89.27 -62.90
CA GLU A 297 -54.87 87.83 -63.03
C GLU A 297 -53.38 87.49 -63.20
N LEU A 298 -52.69 88.15 -64.13
CA LEU A 298 -51.24 87.96 -64.34
C LEU A 298 -50.42 88.34 -63.09
N LEU A 299 -50.81 89.39 -62.36
CA LEU A 299 -50.17 89.75 -61.11
C LEU A 299 -50.36 88.65 -60.04
N GLN A 300 -51.55 88.04 -59.95
CA GLN A 300 -51.79 86.92 -59.06
C GLN A 300 -50.96 85.70 -59.45
N GLU A 301 -50.87 85.37 -60.74
CA GLU A 301 -50.04 84.29 -61.26
C GLU A 301 -48.56 84.50 -60.89
N ILE A 302 -48.00 85.69 -61.14
CA ILE A 302 -46.63 86.03 -60.77
C ILE A 302 -46.39 85.88 -59.26
N GLN A 303 -47.35 86.27 -58.41
CA GLN A 303 -47.21 86.08 -56.96
C GLN A 303 -47.26 84.59 -56.56
N CYS A 304 -48.14 83.81 -57.18
CA CYS A 304 -48.22 82.37 -56.99
C CYS A 304 -46.91 81.68 -57.42
N GLU A 305 -46.39 81.99 -58.60
CA GLU A 305 -45.11 81.47 -59.10
C GLU A 305 -43.94 81.87 -58.18
N LYS A 306 -43.92 83.12 -57.70
CA LYS A 306 -42.91 83.59 -56.74
C LYS A 306 -42.98 82.83 -55.42
N ALA A 307 -44.18 82.52 -54.93
CA ALA A 307 -44.36 81.69 -53.73
C ALA A 307 -43.89 80.25 -53.98
N GLN A 308 -44.23 79.66 -55.12
CA GLN A 308 -43.77 78.33 -55.53
C GLN A 308 -42.24 78.26 -55.68
N ALA A 309 -41.61 79.28 -56.27
CA ALA A 309 -40.16 79.34 -56.39
C ALA A 309 -39.46 79.42 -55.03
N LYS A 310 -40.04 80.16 -54.07
CA LYS A 310 -39.54 80.21 -52.69
C LYS A 310 -39.64 78.85 -52.00
N THR A 311 -40.80 78.18 -52.07
CA THR A 311 -40.99 76.86 -51.46
C THR A 311 -40.07 75.81 -52.10
N ALA A 312 -39.88 75.84 -53.42
CA ALA A 312 -38.93 74.98 -54.13
C ALA A 312 -37.48 75.23 -53.69
N SER A 313 -37.08 76.50 -53.52
CA SER A 313 -35.76 76.86 -53.01
C SER A 313 -35.54 76.38 -51.56
N GLU A 314 -36.53 76.54 -50.68
CA GLU A 314 -36.47 76.03 -49.30
C GLU A 314 -36.39 74.50 -49.26
N LEU A 315 -37.18 73.82 -50.10
CA LEU A 315 -37.09 72.37 -50.25
C LEU A 315 -35.69 71.95 -50.75
N SER A 316 -35.13 72.63 -51.75
CA SER A 316 -33.77 72.36 -52.22
C SER A 316 -32.72 72.54 -51.12
N LYS A 317 -32.80 73.62 -50.33
CA LYS A 317 -31.91 73.85 -49.18
C LYS A 317 -32.01 72.75 -48.12
N THR A 318 -33.23 72.31 -47.79
CA THR A 318 -33.44 71.23 -46.82
C THR A 318 -32.96 69.89 -47.36
N MET A 319 -33.18 69.58 -48.64
CA MET A 319 -32.63 68.39 -49.29
C MET A 319 -31.11 68.38 -49.29
N GLU A 320 -30.46 69.51 -49.58
CA GLU A 320 -29.00 69.62 -49.56
C GLU A 320 -28.44 69.46 -48.14
N SER A 321 -29.10 70.05 -47.14
CA SER A 321 -28.76 69.86 -45.72
C SER A 321 -28.87 68.39 -45.29
N MET A 322 -29.96 67.72 -45.69
CA MET A 322 -30.16 66.29 -45.43
C MET A 322 -29.10 65.44 -46.14
N ARG A 323 -28.75 65.76 -47.39
CA ARG A 323 -27.67 65.10 -48.13
C ARG A 323 -26.33 65.22 -47.40
N GLY A 324 -25.97 66.43 -46.96
CA GLY A 324 -24.75 66.67 -46.18
C GLY A 324 -24.73 65.91 -44.85
N HIS A 325 -25.87 65.86 -44.15
CA HIS A 325 -26.01 65.10 -42.92
C HIS A 325 -25.81 63.59 -43.15
N LEU A 326 -26.49 63.02 -44.14
CA LEU A 326 -26.35 61.61 -44.52
C LEU A 326 -24.92 61.27 -44.96
N GLN A 327 -24.27 62.15 -45.72
CA GLN A 327 -22.87 61.96 -46.13
C GLN A 327 -21.91 61.95 -44.93
N THR A 328 -22.18 62.79 -43.92
CA THR A 328 -21.39 62.80 -42.68
C THR A 328 -21.60 61.52 -41.88
N GLN A 329 -22.84 61.04 -41.76
CA GLN A 329 -23.14 59.76 -41.12
C GLN A 329 -22.45 58.59 -41.83
N LEU A 330 -22.48 58.57 -43.17
CA LEU A 330 -21.83 57.55 -43.97
C LEU A 330 -20.33 57.51 -43.67
N ARG A 331 -19.64 58.65 -43.71
CA ARG A 331 -18.20 58.74 -43.39
C ARG A 331 -17.90 58.29 -41.95
N SER A 332 -18.74 58.65 -40.99
CA SER A 332 -18.62 58.19 -39.60
C SER A 332 -18.73 56.66 -39.50
N LYS A 333 -19.69 56.07 -40.21
CA LYS A 333 -19.88 54.62 -40.28
C LYS A 333 -18.75 53.90 -41.02
N GLU A 334 -18.20 54.48 -42.08
CA GLU A 334 -17.03 53.96 -42.78
C GLU A 334 -15.77 53.95 -41.88
N ALA A 335 -15.57 54.99 -41.09
CA ALA A 335 -14.49 55.06 -40.11
C ALA A 335 -14.66 54.03 -38.97
N GLU A 336 -15.89 53.88 -38.46
CA GLU A 336 -16.23 52.86 -37.46
C GLU A 336 -15.97 51.45 -38.00
N ASN A 337 -16.40 51.16 -39.23
CA ASN A 337 -16.17 49.87 -39.89
C ASN A 337 -14.67 49.61 -40.07
N SER A 338 -13.89 50.60 -40.50
CA SER A 338 -12.43 50.49 -40.61
C SER A 338 -11.78 50.17 -39.26
N ARG A 339 -12.26 50.76 -38.16
CA ARG A 339 -11.80 50.44 -36.80
C ARG A 339 -12.14 49.00 -36.40
N LEU A 340 -13.36 48.56 -36.66
CA LEU A 340 -13.80 47.19 -36.38
C LEU A 340 -12.99 46.15 -37.19
N VAL A 341 -12.71 46.42 -38.46
CA VAL A 341 -11.84 45.56 -39.29
C VAL A 341 -10.45 45.41 -38.68
N ILE A 342 -9.85 46.50 -38.17
CA ILE A 342 -8.55 46.43 -37.49
C ILE A 342 -8.66 45.61 -36.20
N GLN A 343 -9.73 45.78 -35.43
CA GLN A 343 -9.97 45.01 -34.20
C GLN A 343 -10.13 43.52 -34.48
N ILE A 344 -10.88 43.15 -35.52
CA ILE A 344 -11.03 41.76 -35.97
C ILE A 344 -9.67 41.17 -36.35
N LYS A 345 -8.88 41.86 -37.19
CA LYS A 345 -7.54 41.40 -37.56
C LYS A 345 -6.59 41.24 -36.37
N ASN A 346 -6.72 42.09 -35.35
CA ASN A 346 -5.95 41.96 -34.11
C ASN A 346 -6.37 40.71 -33.33
N LEU A 347 -7.69 40.47 -33.21
CA LEU A 347 -8.23 39.29 -32.55
C LEU A 347 -7.85 38.00 -33.29
N GLU A 348 -7.90 37.98 -34.61
CA GLU A 348 -7.46 36.85 -35.45
C GLU A 348 -5.97 36.55 -35.25
N ARG A 349 -5.12 37.58 -35.17
CA ARG A 349 -3.69 37.42 -34.87
C ARG A 349 -3.47 36.85 -33.47
N SER A 350 -4.15 37.37 -32.45
CA SER A 350 -4.06 36.80 -31.09
C SER A 350 -4.58 35.37 -31.02
N GLY A 351 -5.68 35.04 -31.72
CA GLY A 351 -6.22 33.69 -31.80
C GLY A 351 -5.24 32.72 -32.45
N SER A 352 -4.59 33.15 -33.54
CA SER A 352 -3.55 32.38 -34.21
C SER A 352 -2.32 32.15 -33.32
N GLN A 353 -1.91 33.17 -32.56
CA GLN A 353 -0.83 33.05 -31.59
C GLN A 353 -1.17 32.05 -30.47
N HIS A 354 -2.34 32.19 -29.86
CA HIS A 354 -2.78 31.25 -28.81
C HIS A 354 -2.91 29.81 -29.33
N LYS A 355 -3.34 29.63 -30.58
CA LYS A 355 -3.36 28.31 -31.22
C LYS A 355 -1.95 27.72 -31.32
N ALA A 356 -0.96 28.50 -31.76
CA ALA A 356 0.43 28.05 -31.83
C ALA A 356 1.02 27.75 -30.44
N GLU A 357 0.72 28.56 -29.42
CA GLU A 357 1.11 28.31 -28.02
C GLU A 357 0.49 27.01 -27.49
N MET A 358 -0.78 26.76 -27.77
CA MET A 358 -1.47 25.52 -27.41
C MET A 358 -0.84 24.29 -28.09
N GLU A 359 -0.52 24.39 -29.38
CA GLU A 359 0.18 23.33 -30.13
C GLU A 359 1.56 23.04 -29.53
N ALA A 360 2.34 24.08 -29.18
CA ALA A 360 3.63 23.91 -28.52
C ALA A 360 3.52 23.24 -27.14
N ILE A 361 2.53 23.63 -26.33
CA ILE A 361 2.28 23.00 -25.02
C ILE A 361 1.85 21.54 -25.19
N MET A 362 1.00 21.23 -26.17
CA MET A 362 0.60 19.86 -26.46
C MET A 362 1.79 18.97 -26.86
N GLU A 363 2.73 19.49 -27.66
CA GLU A 363 3.94 18.73 -28.00
C GLU A 363 4.84 18.55 -26.78
N GLN A 364 5.02 19.57 -25.93
CA GLN A 364 5.75 19.44 -24.67
C GLN A 364 5.13 18.39 -23.74
N LEU A 365 3.80 18.33 -23.65
CA LEU A 365 3.09 17.31 -22.87
C LEU A 365 3.37 15.91 -23.41
N LYS A 366 3.38 15.75 -24.74
CA LYS A 366 3.67 14.48 -25.41
C LYS A 366 5.11 14.04 -25.18
N ASP A 367 6.08 14.95 -25.25
CA ASP A 367 7.48 14.67 -24.94
C ASP A 367 7.67 14.24 -23.49
N LEU A 368 7.01 14.94 -22.54
CA LEU A 368 7.03 14.57 -21.13
C LEU A 368 6.41 13.19 -20.87
N LYS A 369 5.30 12.86 -21.54
CA LYS A 369 4.71 11.52 -21.46
C LYS A 369 5.68 10.44 -21.96
N GLN A 370 6.26 10.63 -23.14
CA GLN A 370 7.24 9.69 -23.69
C GLN A 370 8.48 9.56 -22.79
N LYS A 371 8.94 10.66 -22.19
CA LYS A 371 10.03 10.63 -21.21
C LYS A 371 9.64 9.80 -19.98
N GLY A 372 8.45 10.02 -19.43
CA GLY A 372 7.91 9.23 -18.33
C GLY A 372 7.83 7.74 -18.64
N ASP A 373 7.43 7.37 -19.86
CA ASP A 373 7.41 5.97 -20.30
C ASP A 373 8.82 5.36 -20.39
N ARG A 374 9.79 6.10 -20.95
CA ARG A 374 11.20 5.67 -20.97
C ARG A 374 11.76 5.50 -19.57
N ASP A 375 11.49 6.43 -18.66
CA ASP A 375 11.95 6.39 -17.27
C ASP A 375 11.31 5.19 -16.54
N LYS A 376 10.01 4.94 -16.76
CA LYS A 376 9.31 3.76 -16.24
C LYS A 376 9.93 2.46 -16.73
N GLU A 377 10.29 2.37 -18.01
CA GLU A 377 10.97 1.19 -18.56
C GLU A 377 12.38 1.01 -17.99
N ALA A 378 13.14 2.11 -17.84
CA ALA A 378 14.45 2.10 -17.22
C ALA A 378 14.37 1.62 -15.76
N LEU A 379 13.39 2.11 -14.99
CA LEU A 379 13.13 1.64 -13.62
C LEU A 379 12.76 0.16 -13.59
N LYS A 380 11.88 -0.32 -14.49
CA LYS A 380 11.57 -1.76 -14.59
C LYS A 380 12.81 -2.61 -14.88
N LYS A 381 13.74 -2.13 -15.73
CA LYS A 381 15.01 -2.82 -16.00
C LYS A 381 15.92 -2.80 -14.76
N ALA A 382 16.01 -1.68 -14.06
CA ALA A 382 16.80 -1.55 -12.83
C ALA A 382 16.26 -2.45 -11.70
N ILE A 383 14.94 -2.51 -11.51
CA ILE A 383 14.30 -3.40 -10.53
C ILE A 383 14.59 -4.86 -10.86
N ARG A 384 14.42 -5.28 -12.12
CA ARG A 384 14.76 -6.66 -12.54
C ARG A 384 16.22 -6.99 -12.28
N ALA A 385 17.14 -6.10 -12.64
CA ALA A 385 18.56 -6.29 -12.36
C ALA A 385 18.86 -6.40 -10.85
N GLN A 386 18.11 -5.67 -10.01
CA GLN A 386 18.25 -5.76 -8.56
C GLN A 386 17.63 -7.05 -7.99
N GLN A 387 16.50 -7.50 -8.51
CA GLN A 387 15.89 -8.80 -8.17
C GLN A 387 16.86 -9.94 -8.50
N GLU A 388 17.42 -9.98 -9.70
CA GLU A 388 18.41 -11.01 -10.05
C GLU A 388 19.67 -10.95 -9.18
N ARG A 389 20.09 -9.76 -8.70
CA ARG A 389 21.21 -9.67 -7.73
C ARG A 389 20.81 -10.24 -6.37
N ALA A 390 19.59 -9.94 -5.92
CA ALA A 390 19.06 -10.46 -4.68
C ALA A 390 18.93 -11.99 -4.73
N GLU A 391 18.36 -12.54 -5.81
CA GLU A 391 18.26 -13.98 -6.06
C GLU A 391 19.64 -14.66 -6.03
N ARG A 392 20.64 -14.12 -6.74
CA ARG A 392 22.01 -14.68 -6.68
C ARG A 392 22.63 -14.62 -5.28
N SER A 393 22.30 -13.59 -4.49
CA SER A 393 22.79 -13.48 -3.11
C SER A 393 22.05 -14.45 -2.17
N GLU A 394 20.78 -14.71 -2.42
CA GLU A 394 19.97 -15.71 -1.72
C GLU A 394 20.48 -17.11 -2.03
N GLU A 395 20.68 -17.45 -3.30
CA GLU A 395 21.30 -18.72 -3.74
C GLU A 395 22.68 -18.93 -3.09
N TYR A 396 23.51 -17.88 -3.01
CA TYR A 396 24.81 -17.97 -2.34
C TYR A 396 24.68 -18.17 -0.83
N ALA A 397 23.71 -17.51 -0.18
CA ALA A 397 23.43 -17.71 1.23
C ALA A 397 22.90 -19.13 1.51
N GLU A 398 22.04 -19.67 0.64
CA GLU A 398 21.57 -21.06 0.70
C GLU A 398 22.73 -22.05 0.56
N GLN A 399 23.66 -21.81 -0.38
CA GLN A 399 24.87 -22.64 -0.51
C GLN A 399 25.73 -22.62 0.76
N LEU A 400 25.93 -21.45 1.37
CA LEU A 400 26.63 -21.34 2.64
C LEU A 400 25.88 -22.04 3.77
N HIS A 401 24.55 -21.97 3.79
CA HIS A 401 23.72 -22.66 4.78
C HIS A 401 23.85 -24.18 4.65
N VAL A 402 23.86 -24.73 3.43
CA VAL A 402 24.10 -26.15 3.19
C VAL A 402 25.49 -26.55 3.68
N GLN A 403 26.53 -25.77 3.35
CA GLN A 403 27.89 -26.04 3.83
C GLN A 403 27.98 -25.99 5.36
N LEU A 404 27.30 -25.04 6.01
CA LEU A 404 27.25 -24.96 7.46
C LEU A 404 26.60 -26.21 8.05
N ALA A 405 25.47 -26.65 7.49
CA ALA A 405 24.77 -27.87 7.92
C ALA A 405 25.65 -29.12 7.78
N ASP A 406 26.41 -29.25 6.70
CA ASP A 406 27.37 -30.35 6.52
C ASP A 406 28.49 -30.31 7.56
N LYS A 407 28.99 -29.11 7.91
CA LYS A 407 30.00 -28.94 8.96
C LYS A 407 29.42 -29.25 10.34
N ASP A 408 28.20 -28.83 10.63
CA ASP A 408 27.50 -29.14 11.87
C ASP A 408 27.28 -30.66 12.01
N LEU A 409 26.92 -31.34 10.91
CA LEU A 409 26.81 -32.81 10.87
C LEU A 409 28.17 -33.47 11.16
N TYR A 410 29.24 -33.02 10.51
CA TYR A 410 30.59 -33.53 10.75
C TYR A 410 31.05 -33.34 12.21
N VAL A 411 30.75 -32.18 12.81
CA VAL A 411 31.03 -31.91 14.22
C VAL A 411 30.21 -32.83 15.12
N ALA A 412 28.93 -33.03 14.83
CA ALA A 412 28.08 -33.93 15.59
C ALA A 412 28.58 -35.38 15.54
N GLU A 413 29.02 -35.86 14.37
CA GLU A 413 29.66 -37.17 14.21
C GLU A 413 30.97 -37.27 15.00
N ALA A 414 31.86 -36.27 14.88
CA ALA A 414 33.10 -36.22 15.64
C ALA A 414 32.85 -36.24 17.15
N LEU A 415 31.86 -35.49 17.65
CA LEU A 415 31.45 -35.51 19.05
C LEU A 415 30.92 -36.89 19.47
N SER A 416 30.08 -37.53 18.66
CA SER A 416 29.59 -38.89 18.91
C SER A 416 30.74 -39.90 19.01
N THR A 417 31.72 -39.82 18.10
CA THR A 417 32.90 -40.69 18.16
C THR A 417 33.73 -40.42 19.41
N LEU A 418 33.94 -39.16 19.79
CA LEU A 418 34.66 -38.78 21.01
C LEU A 418 33.95 -39.32 22.27
N GLU A 419 32.63 -39.18 22.35
CA GLU A 419 31.83 -39.70 23.47
C GLU A 419 31.96 -41.23 23.56
N SER A 420 31.97 -41.93 22.42
CA SER A 420 32.20 -43.38 22.36
C SER A 420 33.60 -43.79 22.86
N TRP A 421 34.65 -43.01 22.53
CA TRP A 421 36.01 -43.22 23.02
C TRP A 421 36.10 -42.95 24.52
N ARG A 422 35.45 -41.88 24.99
CA ARG A 422 35.37 -41.53 26.40
C ARG A 422 34.68 -42.62 27.21
N SER A 423 33.57 -43.17 26.70
CA SER A 423 32.87 -44.31 27.31
C SER A 423 33.79 -45.53 27.41
N ARG A 424 34.48 -45.90 26.32
CA ARG A 424 35.46 -47.00 26.33
C ARG A 424 36.62 -46.77 27.29
N TYR A 425 37.17 -45.55 27.32
CA TYR A 425 38.22 -45.17 28.26
C TYR A 425 37.75 -45.32 29.71
N ASN A 426 36.56 -44.81 30.04
CA ASN A 426 35.98 -44.96 31.38
C ASN A 426 35.80 -46.44 31.77
N GLN A 427 35.40 -47.29 30.82
CA GLN A 427 35.31 -48.73 31.06
C GLN A 427 36.68 -49.34 31.36
N VAL A 428 37.71 -49.03 30.56
CA VAL A 428 39.08 -49.53 30.80
C VAL A 428 39.65 -49.04 32.13
N VAL A 429 39.39 -47.78 32.51
CA VAL A 429 39.80 -47.25 33.82
C VAL A 429 39.12 -48.01 34.95
N LYS A 430 37.84 -48.35 34.80
CA LYS A 430 37.11 -49.17 35.78
C LYS A 430 37.70 -50.58 35.86
N ASP A 431 37.87 -51.25 34.72
CA ASP A 431 38.46 -52.60 34.66
C ASP A 431 39.88 -52.63 35.24
N LYS A 432 40.68 -51.59 34.97
CA LYS A 432 41.99 -51.39 35.58
C LYS A 432 41.88 -51.29 37.11
N GLY A 433 40.95 -50.48 37.63
CA GLY A 433 40.72 -50.37 39.06
C GLY A 433 40.30 -51.69 39.71
N ASP A 434 39.43 -52.45 39.04
CA ASP A 434 39.00 -53.79 39.48
C ASP A 434 40.20 -54.76 39.53
N LEU A 435 41.07 -54.75 38.52
CA LEU A 435 42.30 -55.55 38.49
C LEU A 435 43.33 -55.10 39.55
N GLU A 436 43.49 -53.80 39.78
CA GLU A 436 44.35 -53.27 40.85
C GLU A 436 43.88 -53.75 42.23
N LEU A 437 42.57 -53.78 42.48
CA LEU A 437 42.00 -54.36 43.70
C LEU A 437 42.26 -55.87 43.81
N GLU A 438 42.11 -56.62 42.71
CA GLU A 438 42.44 -58.05 42.70
C GLU A 438 43.92 -58.30 43.01
N ILE A 439 44.83 -57.50 42.46
CA ILE A 439 46.26 -57.55 42.78
C ILE A 439 46.50 -57.30 44.27
N ILE A 440 45.84 -56.32 44.88
CA ILE A 440 45.95 -56.07 46.33
C ILE A 440 45.50 -57.31 47.11
N VAL A 441 44.32 -57.86 46.80
CA VAL A 441 43.79 -59.06 47.47
C VAL A 441 44.72 -60.27 47.30
N LEU A 442 45.27 -60.48 46.10
CA LEU A 442 46.22 -61.55 45.83
C LEU A 442 47.56 -61.32 46.55
N ASN A 443 48.05 -60.09 46.63
CA ASN A 443 49.24 -59.77 47.39
C ASN A 443 49.02 -60.01 48.88
N ASP A 444 47.91 -59.58 49.46
CA ASP A 444 47.54 -59.87 50.85
C ASP A 444 47.54 -61.38 51.10
N ARG A 445 46.95 -62.15 50.17
CA ARG A 445 46.95 -63.62 50.22
C ARG A 445 48.36 -64.22 50.14
N VAL A 446 49.24 -63.68 49.29
CA VAL A 446 50.64 -64.10 49.23
C VAL A 446 51.34 -63.77 50.54
N THR A 447 51.15 -62.58 51.11
CA THR A 447 51.74 -62.21 52.39
C THR A 447 51.26 -63.10 53.53
N ASP A 448 49.98 -63.48 53.55
CA ASP A 448 49.43 -64.44 54.51
C ASP A 448 50.07 -65.81 54.35
N LEU A 449 50.19 -66.33 53.12
CA LEU A 449 50.81 -67.62 52.84
C LEU A 449 52.31 -67.62 53.19
N VAL A 450 53.03 -66.55 52.89
CA VAL A 450 54.44 -66.37 53.28
C VAL A 450 54.56 -66.33 54.80
N SER A 451 53.67 -65.64 55.50
CA SER A 451 53.64 -65.60 56.97
C SER A 451 53.35 -66.98 57.57
N GLN A 452 52.42 -67.74 56.99
CA GLN A 452 52.14 -69.13 57.36
C GLN A 452 53.34 -70.05 57.11
N GLN A 453 54.00 -69.91 55.95
CA GLN A 453 55.21 -70.66 55.63
C GLN A 453 56.32 -70.34 56.62
N HIS A 454 56.56 -69.06 56.91
CA HIS A 454 57.58 -68.64 57.86
C HIS A 454 57.29 -69.19 59.27
N ALA A 455 56.04 -69.13 59.74
CA ALA A 455 55.63 -69.71 61.01
C ALA A 455 55.86 -71.23 61.07
N LEU A 456 55.59 -71.96 59.97
CA LEU A 456 55.90 -73.38 59.86
C LEU A 456 57.41 -73.65 59.85
N GLU A 457 58.19 -72.84 59.13
CA GLU A 457 59.66 -72.93 59.11
C GLU A 457 60.27 -72.68 60.49
N GLU A 458 59.80 -71.69 61.24
CA GLU A 458 60.22 -71.43 62.61
C GLU A 458 59.84 -72.60 63.54
N LYS A 459 58.61 -73.14 63.42
CA LYS A 459 58.23 -74.32 64.19
C LYS A 459 59.09 -75.54 63.87
N MET A 460 59.37 -75.78 62.59
CA MET A 460 60.26 -76.86 62.14
C MET A 460 61.70 -76.66 62.63
N ARG A 461 62.17 -75.41 62.68
CA ARG A 461 63.47 -75.03 63.26
C ARG A 461 63.49 -75.34 64.76
N GLU A 462 62.47 -74.90 65.49
CA GLU A 462 62.31 -75.16 66.92
C GLU A 462 62.24 -76.67 67.23
N ASP A 463 61.46 -77.44 66.46
CA ASP A 463 61.37 -78.90 66.58
C ASP A 463 62.72 -79.60 66.33
N ARG A 464 63.48 -79.11 65.34
CA ARG A 464 64.85 -79.60 65.06
C ARG A 464 65.80 -79.26 66.19
N ASP A 465 65.77 -78.02 66.69
CA ASP A 465 66.62 -77.59 67.81
C ASP A 465 66.30 -78.40 69.08
N ASN A 466 65.01 -78.64 69.37
CA ASN A 466 64.55 -79.55 70.43
C ASN A 466 65.04 -81.00 70.24
N LEU A 467 65.08 -81.50 69.00
CA LEU A 467 65.63 -82.82 68.70
C LEU A 467 67.14 -82.86 68.92
N VAL A 468 67.86 -81.85 68.46
CA VAL A 468 69.31 -81.69 68.65
C VAL A 468 69.66 -81.61 70.13
N GLU A 469 68.89 -80.85 70.92
CA GLU A 469 69.08 -80.77 72.37
C GLU A 469 68.86 -82.12 73.05
N ARG A 470 67.82 -82.87 72.68
CA ARG A 470 67.62 -84.25 73.14
C ARG A 470 68.77 -85.18 72.74
N LEU A 471 69.30 -85.02 71.53
CA LEU A 471 70.43 -85.80 71.02
C LEU A 471 71.72 -85.48 71.79
N HIS A 472 71.98 -84.20 72.06
CA HIS A 472 73.09 -83.77 72.93
C HIS A 472 72.94 -84.33 74.35
N ARG A 473 71.74 -84.29 74.93
CA ARG A 473 71.46 -84.90 76.24
C ARG A 473 71.73 -86.41 76.23
N GLN A 474 71.21 -87.15 75.24
CA GLN A 474 71.48 -88.58 75.10
C GLN A 474 72.97 -88.89 74.88
N THR A 475 73.68 -88.06 74.12
CA THR A 475 75.12 -88.19 73.91
C THR A 475 75.89 -87.96 75.21
N ALA A 476 75.50 -86.97 76.00
CA ALA A 476 76.05 -86.72 77.32
C ALA A 476 75.81 -87.92 78.26
N GLU A 477 74.57 -88.43 78.32
CA GLU A 477 74.23 -89.66 79.07
C GLU A 477 75.05 -90.87 78.60
N TYR A 478 75.16 -91.10 77.29
CA TYR A 478 76.01 -92.16 76.72
C TYR A 478 77.49 -92.01 77.11
N SER A 479 78.02 -90.79 77.06
CA SER A 479 79.41 -90.53 77.47
C SER A 479 79.63 -90.78 78.97
N ALA A 480 78.65 -90.44 79.81
CA ALA A 480 78.67 -90.73 81.25
C ALA A 480 78.63 -92.25 81.50
N PHE A 481 77.76 -92.99 80.81
CA PHE A 481 77.73 -94.44 80.89
C PHE A 481 79.04 -95.09 80.40
N LYS A 482 79.65 -94.55 79.35
CA LYS A 482 80.96 -95.03 78.85
C LYS A 482 82.07 -94.82 79.89
N LEU A 483 82.13 -93.65 80.53
CA LEU A 483 83.08 -93.38 81.60
C LEU A 483 82.86 -94.31 82.79
N GLU A 484 81.61 -94.58 83.16
CA GLU A 484 81.28 -95.54 84.22
C GLU A 484 81.66 -96.98 83.85
N ASN A 485 81.51 -97.37 82.58
CA ASN A 485 81.97 -98.67 82.08
C ASN A 485 83.49 -98.81 82.16
N GLU A 486 84.24 -97.79 81.75
CA GLU A 486 85.70 -97.77 81.90
C GLU A 486 86.13 -97.80 83.38
N ARG A 487 85.41 -97.10 84.27
CA ARG A 487 85.61 -97.18 85.73
C ARG A 487 85.42 -98.61 86.25
N LEU A 488 84.35 -99.29 85.83
CA LEU A 488 84.07 -100.67 86.21
C LEU A 488 85.12 -101.65 85.67
N LYS A 489 85.56 -101.50 84.41
CA LYS A 489 86.67 -102.28 83.84
C LYS A 489 87.97 -102.11 84.64
N ALA A 490 88.34 -100.86 84.96
CA ALA A 490 89.51 -100.56 85.77
C ALA A 490 89.40 -101.08 87.22
N SER A 491 88.19 -101.30 87.72
CA SER A 491 87.94 -101.94 89.02
C SER A 491 88.02 -103.47 88.96
N ILE A 492 87.78 -104.09 87.81
CA ILE A 492 87.82 -105.55 87.62
C ILE A 492 89.26 -106.06 87.50
N THR A 493 90.13 -105.34 86.77
CA THR A 493 91.53 -105.73 86.55
C THR A 493 92.31 -106.06 87.84
N PRO A 494 92.28 -105.25 88.93
CA PRO A 494 92.99 -105.60 90.17
C PRO A 494 92.35 -106.79 90.91
N VAL A 495 91.09 -107.13 90.66
CA VAL A 495 90.44 -108.32 91.22
C VAL A 495 90.85 -109.57 90.44
N GLU A 496 90.96 -109.48 89.11
CA GLU A 496 91.47 -110.55 88.24
C GLU A 496 92.95 -110.86 88.52
N ASP A 497 93.77 -109.84 88.78
CA ASP A 497 95.18 -110.02 89.16
C ASP A 497 95.32 -110.72 90.52
N ARG A 498 94.48 -110.39 91.52
CA ARG A 498 94.46 -111.09 92.81
C ARG A 498 94.05 -112.56 92.66
N LEU A 499 93.09 -112.85 91.78
CA LEU A 499 92.69 -114.23 91.48
C LEU A 499 93.84 -115.02 90.85
N SER A 500 94.53 -114.41 89.87
CA SER A 500 95.68 -115.02 89.20
C SER A 500 96.84 -115.29 90.17
N GLN A 501 97.13 -114.34 91.06
CA GLN A 501 98.14 -114.48 92.11
C GLN A 501 97.81 -115.62 93.08
N ALA A 502 96.56 -115.70 93.55
CA ALA A 502 96.09 -116.80 94.41
C ALA A 502 96.19 -118.17 93.69
N GLN A 503 95.97 -118.21 92.38
CA GLN A 503 96.05 -119.43 91.59
C GLN A 503 97.49 -119.93 91.42
N ILE A 504 98.47 -119.03 91.32
CA ILE A 504 99.91 -119.36 91.33
C ILE A 504 100.34 -119.89 92.70
N GLU A 505 99.90 -119.25 93.80
CA GLU A 505 100.20 -119.67 95.18
C GLU A 505 99.66 -121.07 95.47
N VAL A 506 98.42 -121.36 95.04
CA VAL A 506 97.83 -122.72 95.13
C VAL A 506 98.67 -123.74 94.36
N GLN A 507 99.22 -123.36 93.20
CA GLN A 507 100.02 -124.28 92.40
C GLN A 507 101.40 -124.55 93.03
N GLN A 508 102.02 -123.55 93.65
CA GLN A 508 103.28 -123.71 94.40
C GLN A 508 103.08 -124.60 95.64
N LEU A 509 101.97 -124.40 96.38
CA LEU A 509 101.61 -125.26 97.52
C LEU A 509 101.33 -126.71 97.10
N LYS A 510 100.72 -126.93 95.94
CA LYS A 510 100.55 -128.28 95.35
C LYS A 510 101.88 -128.98 95.07
N VAL A 511 102.87 -128.25 94.57
CA VAL A 511 104.21 -128.81 94.29
C VAL A 511 104.96 -129.11 95.60
N SER A 512 104.86 -128.25 96.62
CA SER A 512 105.49 -128.51 97.91
C SER A 512 104.87 -129.71 98.64
N VAL A 513 103.54 -129.89 98.59
CA VAL A 513 102.87 -131.07 99.16
C VAL A 513 103.34 -132.35 98.50
N LYS A 514 103.44 -132.38 97.15
CA LYS A 514 103.99 -133.55 96.42
C LYS A 514 105.42 -133.89 96.81
N ASN A 515 106.26 -132.90 97.10
CA ASN A 515 107.64 -133.13 97.54
C ASN A 515 107.70 -133.73 98.96
N TYR A 516 106.82 -133.30 99.86
CA TYR A 516 106.70 -133.92 101.20
C TYR A 516 106.14 -135.35 101.13
N GLU A 517 105.16 -135.61 100.26
CA GLU A 517 104.64 -136.97 100.00
C GLU A 517 105.74 -137.90 99.49
N GLY A 518 106.55 -137.47 98.52
CA GLY A 518 107.68 -138.25 97.99
C GLY A 518 108.79 -138.52 99.01
N MET A 519 109.07 -137.56 99.90
CA MET A 519 110.00 -137.79 101.02
C MET A 519 109.45 -138.82 102.02
N ILE A 520 108.15 -138.74 102.35
CA ILE A 520 107.49 -139.70 103.25
C ILE A 520 107.49 -141.11 102.65
N ASP A 521 107.23 -141.27 101.36
CA ASP A 521 107.21 -142.58 100.70
C ASP A 521 108.60 -143.21 100.55
N ASN A 522 109.65 -142.39 100.39
CA ASN A 522 111.03 -142.86 100.46
C ASN A 522 111.39 -143.34 101.88
N TYR A 523 111.03 -142.60 102.93
CA TYR A 523 111.24 -143.06 104.31
C TYR A 523 110.43 -144.32 104.63
N LYS A 524 109.18 -144.42 104.17
CA LYS A 524 108.37 -145.66 104.31
C LYS A 524 109.00 -146.85 103.59
N SER A 525 109.50 -146.67 102.36
CA SER A 525 110.17 -147.73 101.60
C SER A 525 111.49 -148.15 102.24
N GLN A 526 112.25 -147.20 102.78
CA GLN A 526 113.52 -147.48 103.46
C GLN A 526 113.30 -148.23 104.79
N VAL A 527 112.21 -147.95 105.51
CA VAL A 527 111.78 -148.69 106.71
C VAL A 527 111.24 -150.08 106.36
N MET A 528 110.45 -150.22 105.30
CA MET A 528 109.95 -151.54 104.86
C MET A 528 111.08 -152.45 104.37
N LYS A 529 112.08 -151.90 103.68
CA LYS A 529 113.24 -152.66 103.20
C LYS A 529 114.11 -153.19 104.34
N THR A 530 114.44 -152.35 105.33
CA THR A 530 115.17 -152.77 106.53
C THR A 530 114.37 -153.76 107.39
N ARG A 531 113.03 -153.66 107.38
CA ARG A 531 112.16 -154.62 108.07
C ARG A 531 112.10 -155.98 107.37
N MET A 532 112.01 -156.03 106.04
CA MET A 532 112.07 -157.28 105.28
C MET A 532 113.43 -157.97 105.38
N GLU A 533 114.53 -157.20 105.33
CA GLU A 533 115.88 -157.72 105.53
C GLU A 533 116.06 -158.29 106.96
N ALA A 534 115.43 -157.67 107.97
CA ALA A 534 115.42 -158.20 109.35
C ALA A 534 114.57 -159.49 109.49
N ASP A 535 113.42 -159.59 108.83
CA ASP A 535 112.58 -160.79 108.85
C ASP A 535 113.21 -161.97 108.06
N GLU A 536 113.93 -161.69 106.98
CA GLU A 536 114.72 -162.70 106.26
C GLU A 536 115.86 -163.24 107.14
N VAL A 537 116.59 -162.36 107.83
CA VAL A 537 117.61 -162.78 108.80
C VAL A 537 117.00 -163.56 109.96
N ALA A 538 115.82 -163.17 110.46
CA ALA A 538 115.12 -163.90 111.52
C ALA A 538 114.67 -165.31 111.07
N THR A 539 114.20 -165.46 109.84
CA THR A 539 113.78 -166.77 109.28
C THR A 539 114.97 -167.65 108.85
N GLN A 540 116.12 -167.07 108.53
CA GLN A 540 117.40 -167.80 108.40
C GLN A 540 117.93 -168.25 109.75
N LEU A 541 117.82 -167.41 110.80
CA LEU A 541 118.20 -167.77 112.17
C LEU A 541 117.32 -168.90 112.71
N GLU A 542 116.00 -168.86 112.48
CA GLU A 542 115.08 -169.89 112.96
C GLU A 542 115.29 -171.25 112.25
N ARG A 543 115.74 -171.24 110.99
CA ARG A 543 116.19 -172.44 110.27
C ARG A 543 117.50 -172.98 110.83
N CYS A 544 118.48 -172.11 111.08
CA CYS A 544 119.71 -172.48 111.78
C CYS A 544 119.45 -172.98 113.20
N ASP A 545 118.44 -172.46 113.91
CA ASP A 545 118.05 -172.92 115.24
C ASP A 545 117.38 -174.29 115.21
N LYS A 546 116.55 -174.57 114.19
CA LYS A 546 115.95 -175.91 113.99
C LYS A 546 117.01 -176.93 113.61
N GLU A 547 117.98 -176.58 112.75
CA GLU A 547 119.14 -177.42 112.45
C GLU A 547 120.07 -177.59 113.67
N ASN A 548 120.33 -176.53 114.45
CA ASN A 548 121.10 -176.62 115.69
C ASN A 548 120.40 -177.51 116.72
N LYS A 549 119.07 -177.48 116.82
CA LYS A 549 118.33 -178.36 117.74
C LYS A 549 118.44 -179.82 117.32
N ILE A 550 118.34 -180.11 116.03
CA ILE A 550 118.50 -181.46 115.46
C ILE A 550 119.94 -181.96 115.66
N LEU A 551 120.95 -181.14 115.35
CA LEU A 551 122.36 -181.47 115.57
C LEU A 551 122.69 -181.64 117.05
N LYS A 552 122.05 -180.87 117.94
CA LYS A 552 122.22 -180.98 119.40
C LYS A 552 121.52 -182.23 119.95
N ASP A 553 120.39 -182.65 119.38
CA ASP A 553 119.69 -183.87 119.75
C ASP A 553 120.38 -185.13 119.19
N GLU A 554 121.03 -185.04 118.03
CA GLU A 554 121.89 -186.08 117.47
C GLU A 554 123.21 -186.20 118.23
N MET A 555 123.85 -185.08 118.57
CA MET A 555 125.02 -185.06 119.45
C MET A 555 124.67 -185.52 120.87
N ASN A 556 123.48 -185.20 121.40
CA ASN A 556 123.06 -185.73 122.70
C ASN A 556 122.77 -187.24 122.66
N LYS A 557 122.24 -187.77 121.55
CA LYS A 557 122.12 -189.23 121.35
C LYS A 557 123.48 -189.92 121.26
N GLU A 558 124.46 -189.30 120.59
CA GLU A 558 125.84 -189.79 120.55
C GLU A 558 126.54 -189.67 121.91
N ILE A 559 126.31 -188.59 122.64
CA ILE A 559 126.79 -188.39 124.01
C ILE A 559 126.12 -189.39 124.96
N GLU A 560 124.86 -189.76 124.77
CA GLU A 560 124.17 -190.76 125.59
C GLU A 560 124.58 -192.20 125.23
N SER A 561 124.93 -192.47 123.97
CA SER A 561 125.55 -193.75 123.60
C SER A 561 127.00 -193.84 124.08
N ALA A 562 127.76 -192.75 124.00
CA ALA A 562 129.10 -192.63 124.56
C ALA A 562 129.07 -192.69 126.08
N ARG A 563 128.06 -192.10 126.73
CA ARG A 563 127.83 -192.23 128.18
C ARG A 563 127.49 -193.66 128.55
N LYS A 564 126.64 -194.39 127.82
CA LYS A 564 126.39 -195.81 128.11
C LYS A 564 127.63 -196.69 127.90
N GLN A 565 128.46 -196.38 126.91
CA GLN A 565 129.75 -197.07 126.70
C GLN A 565 130.77 -196.73 127.79
N PHE A 566 130.89 -195.46 128.19
CA PHE A 566 131.78 -195.04 129.27
C PHE A 566 131.24 -195.45 130.64
N GLN A 567 129.93 -195.60 130.84
CA GLN A 567 129.36 -196.12 132.08
C GLN A 567 129.69 -197.61 132.26
N ALA A 568 129.72 -198.38 131.17
CA ALA A 568 130.18 -199.77 131.17
C ALA A 568 131.70 -199.88 131.48
N GLN A 569 132.51 -198.92 131.01
CA GLN A 569 133.93 -198.81 131.41
C GLN A 569 134.14 -198.26 132.82
N LEU A 570 133.19 -197.48 133.36
CA LEU A 570 133.26 -196.96 134.72
C LEU A 570 132.86 -198.01 135.75
N THR A 571 131.93 -198.91 135.43
CA THR A 571 131.61 -200.07 136.29
C THR A 571 132.80 -201.03 136.45
N ASP A 572 133.76 -200.99 135.52
CA ASP A 572 135.03 -201.73 135.62
C ASP A 572 136.10 -200.97 136.44
N LEU A 573 136.11 -199.62 136.38
CA LEU A 573 137.06 -198.77 137.12
C LEU A 573 136.58 -198.38 138.52
N GLN A 574 135.28 -198.43 138.83
CA GLN A 574 134.76 -197.98 140.13
C GLN A 574 135.12 -198.91 141.29
N GLN A 575 135.70 -200.07 141.02
CA GLN A 575 136.38 -200.85 142.06
C GLN A 575 137.74 -200.24 142.49
N LEU A 576 138.32 -199.25 141.77
CA LEU A 576 139.58 -198.57 142.17
C LEU A 576 139.39 -197.47 143.24
N PRO A 577 138.37 -196.60 143.19
CA PRO A 577 138.18 -195.61 144.24
C PRO A 577 137.79 -196.21 145.60
N GLU A 578 137.10 -197.36 145.65
CA GLU A 578 137.01 -198.10 146.92
C GLU A 578 138.41 -198.44 147.46
N ILE A 579 139.38 -198.80 146.60
CA ILE A 579 140.77 -199.09 146.99
C ILE A 579 141.54 -197.82 147.43
N LEU A 580 141.35 -196.65 146.80
CA LEU A 580 142.12 -195.44 147.15
C LEU A 580 141.55 -194.64 148.33
N LYS A 581 140.23 -194.51 148.54
CA LYS A 581 139.70 -193.77 149.71
C LYS A 581 139.77 -194.58 151.02
N ILE A 582 139.90 -195.91 150.94
CA ILE A 582 140.36 -196.76 152.06
C ILE A 582 141.89 -196.63 152.31
N THR A 583 142.69 -196.07 151.37
CA THR A 583 144.09 -195.65 151.61
C THR A 583 144.26 -194.17 151.98
N GLU A 584 143.37 -193.27 151.54
CA GLU A 584 143.40 -191.84 151.89
C GLU A 584 142.72 -191.56 153.23
N ALA A 585 141.69 -192.32 153.58
CA ALA A 585 141.55 -192.93 154.89
C ALA A 585 141.88 -192.01 156.09
N LYS A 586 142.20 -192.56 157.25
CA LYS A 586 143.57 -192.62 157.77
C LYS A 586 144.51 -191.41 157.56
N LEU A 587 144.59 -190.68 156.43
CA LEU A 587 145.38 -189.43 156.35
C LEU A 587 144.60 -188.20 156.84
N ALA A 588 143.31 -188.04 156.49
CA ALA A 588 142.52 -186.85 156.93
C ALA A 588 142.03 -186.98 158.38
N GLU A 589 141.78 -188.21 158.82
CA GLU A 589 141.61 -188.54 160.23
C GLU A 589 142.89 -188.25 161.04
N CYS A 590 144.08 -188.24 160.40
CA CYS A 590 145.32 -187.74 161.01
C CYS A 590 145.48 -186.20 161.00
N GLN A 591 144.81 -185.44 160.12
CA GLN A 591 144.91 -183.97 160.08
C GLN A 591 143.81 -183.21 160.85
N ASP A 592 142.55 -183.67 160.90
CA ASP A 592 141.49 -182.95 161.66
C ASP A 592 141.40 -183.36 163.13
N GLN A 593 142.06 -184.48 163.47
CA GLN A 593 142.51 -184.68 164.83
C GLN A 593 143.62 -183.65 165.19
N LEU A 594 144.47 -183.19 164.25
CA LEU A 594 145.41 -182.09 164.50
C LEU A 594 144.72 -180.72 164.65
N GLN A 595 143.68 -180.40 163.85
CA GLN A 595 142.96 -179.11 163.94
C GLN A 595 141.82 -179.08 164.97
N GLY A 596 141.25 -180.24 165.28
CA GLY A 596 140.52 -180.46 166.52
C GLY A 596 141.38 -180.07 167.72
N TYR A 597 142.71 -180.21 167.66
CA TYR A 597 143.60 -179.69 168.69
C TYR A 597 143.98 -178.20 168.50
N GLU A 598 144.22 -177.68 167.28
CA GLU A 598 144.55 -176.25 167.10
C GLU A 598 143.37 -175.27 167.33
N ARG A 599 142.11 -175.60 167.02
CA ARG A 599 140.97 -174.67 167.25
C ARG A 599 140.27 -174.83 168.59
N LYS A 600 140.32 -176.04 169.15
CA LYS A 600 140.23 -176.13 170.60
C LYS A 600 141.40 -175.38 171.27
N ASN A 601 142.55 -175.10 170.63
CA ASN A 601 143.58 -174.19 171.19
C ASN A 601 143.24 -172.69 170.97
N VAL A 602 142.80 -172.27 169.78
CA VAL A 602 142.56 -170.84 169.48
C VAL A 602 141.23 -170.29 170.03
N ASP A 603 140.14 -171.07 170.12
CA ASP A 603 138.89 -170.54 170.68
C ASP A 603 138.55 -171.11 172.03
N LEU A 604 139.28 -172.11 172.51
CA LEU A 604 139.55 -172.00 173.93
C LEU A 604 140.43 -170.77 174.21
N THR A 605 141.30 -170.22 173.32
CA THR A 605 141.94 -168.90 173.54
C THR A 605 140.99 -167.70 173.38
N ALA A 606 139.92 -167.77 172.56
CA ALA A 606 138.90 -166.72 172.44
C ALA A 606 137.74 -166.88 173.44
N ILE A 607 137.36 -168.11 173.78
CA ILE A 607 136.66 -168.45 175.03
C ILE A 607 137.56 -168.03 176.20
N ILE A 608 138.89 -167.98 176.13
CA ILE A 608 139.72 -167.31 177.16
C ILE A 608 139.74 -165.79 176.96
N ALA A 609 139.59 -165.22 175.76
CA ALA A 609 139.59 -163.77 175.54
C ALA A 609 138.24 -163.10 175.86
N ASP A 610 137.13 -163.82 175.74
CA ASP A 610 135.78 -163.33 175.99
C ASP A 610 135.08 -164.13 177.10
N LEU A 611 135.68 -165.24 177.57
CA LEU A 611 135.75 -165.49 179.01
C LEU A 611 136.86 -164.72 179.71
N ARG A 612 137.66 -163.85 179.06
CA ARG A 612 138.35 -162.71 179.72
C ARG A 612 137.43 -161.51 179.81
N THR A 613 136.48 -161.35 178.90
CA THR A 613 135.33 -160.46 179.14
C THR A 613 134.20 -161.14 179.93
N ARG A 614 134.18 -162.48 180.01
CA ARG A 614 133.59 -163.21 181.14
C ARG A 614 134.52 -163.32 182.37
N VAL A 615 135.80 -162.92 182.37
CA VAL A 615 136.54 -162.61 183.64
C VAL A 615 136.39 -161.13 183.97
N ARG A 616 135.79 -160.38 183.04
CA ARG A 616 134.82 -159.38 183.44
C ARG A 616 133.45 -159.91 183.91
N ASP A 617 132.92 -161.10 183.53
CA ASP A 617 131.71 -161.72 184.14
C ASP A 617 131.85 -161.62 185.65
N TRP A 618 132.84 -162.28 186.20
CA TRP A 618 132.46 -162.90 187.46
C TRP A 618 132.82 -162.13 188.70
N GLN A 619 133.49 -161.02 188.50
CA GLN A 619 133.99 -160.26 189.59
C GLN A 619 132.97 -159.25 190.07
N LYS A 620 131.88 -159.79 190.63
CA LYS A 620 131.81 -159.54 192.06
C LYS A 620 132.52 -160.66 192.77
N GLY A 621 133.43 -160.43 193.70
CA GLY A 621 134.01 -159.16 194.08
C GLY A 621 135.10 -158.69 193.12
N SER A 622 135.74 -159.51 192.30
CA SER A 622 136.44 -160.73 192.73
C SER A 622 135.82 -162.08 192.25
N HIS A 623 136.49 -163.16 191.91
CA HIS A 623 137.51 -163.87 192.65
C HIS A 623 138.34 -164.81 191.74
N ASP A 624 139.16 -165.67 192.37
CA ASP A 624 140.34 -166.47 191.95
C ASP A 624 140.35 -167.84 192.71
N LEU A 625 141.27 -168.80 192.42
CA LEU A 625 141.81 -169.87 193.31
C LEU A 625 143.37 -169.77 193.38
N THR A 626 143.99 -169.62 194.57
CA THR A 626 145.35 -170.11 195.05
C THR A 626 145.12 -170.66 196.48
N ARG A 627 145.96 -171.60 197.03
CA ARG A 627 145.60 -172.60 198.09
C ARG A 627 144.52 -173.56 197.56
N THR A 628 144.68 -174.86 197.49
CA THR A 628 145.65 -175.84 197.94
C THR A 628 145.60 -176.94 196.89
N ALA A 629 146.70 -177.56 196.48
CA ALA A 629 147.50 -178.50 197.26
C ALA A 629 146.72 -179.72 197.80
N SER A 630 147.45 -180.84 197.83
CA SER A 630 147.50 -181.90 198.86
C SER A 630 146.80 -183.26 198.59
N ARG A 631 147.51 -184.36 198.94
CA ARG A 631 147.06 -185.62 199.63
C ARG A 631 146.40 -186.75 198.79
N ILE A 632 145.87 -187.90 199.30
CA ILE A 632 145.48 -188.45 200.65
C ILE A 632 146.64 -188.57 201.60
N PRO A 633 147.89 -188.61 201.15
CA PRO A 633 148.40 -189.91 200.67
C PRO A 633 147.62 -190.66 199.57
N ARG A 634 147.32 -191.95 199.80
CA ARG A 634 146.51 -192.99 199.09
C ARG A 634 145.55 -192.68 197.94
#